data_AF-A0A968P111-F1
#
_entry.id   AF-A0A968P111-F1
#
_cell.length_a   1.000
_cell.length_b   1.000
_cell.length_c   1.000
_cell.angle_alpha   90.00
_cell.angle_beta   90.00
_cell.angle_gamma   90.00
#
_symmetry.space_group_name_H-M   'P 1'
#
loop_
_entity.id
_entity.type
_entity.pdbx_description
1 polymer ?
#
loop_
_entity_poly.entity_id
_entity_poly.type
_entity_poly.pdbx_seq_one_letter_code
_entity_poly.pdbx_strand_id
1 'polypeptide(L)' 'MKHYAEGRRVSLGKAVTDLLRRALAADCPTMTINGLTVLDPGRRSEVVSSATVRRLVEDEIP' A
#
# COMPACT_ATOMS: atom_id res chain seq x y z
N MET A 1 14.58 0.28 -8.37
CA MET A 1 15.60 -0.66 -7.82
C MET A 1 17.03 -0.18 -8.01
N LYS A 2 17.48 0.20 -9.21
CA LYS A 2 18.85 0.69 -9.46
C LYS A 2 19.22 1.91 -8.58
N HIS A 3 18.38 2.94 -8.56
CA HIS A 3 18.57 4.11 -7.69
C HIS A 3 18.50 3.79 -6.18
N TYR A 4 17.72 2.78 -5.80
CA TYR A 4 17.65 2.31 -4.41
C TYR A 4 18.96 1.62 -4.00
N ALA A 5 19.52 0.80 -4.89
CA ALA A 5 20.80 0.14 -4.71
C ALA A 5 21.95 1.16 -4.63
N GLU A 6 21.96 2.15 -5.54
CA GLU A 6 22.92 3.26 -5.57
C GLU A 6 22.87 4.11 -4.29
N GLY A 7 21.67 4.57 -3.90
CA GLY A 7 21.48 5.41 -2.71
C GLY A 7 21.83 4.72 -1.39
N ARG A 8 21.78 3.38 -1.35
CA ARG A 8 22.15 2.57 -0.19
C ARG A 8 23.51 1.90 -0.30
N ARG A 9 24.23 2.09 -1.41
CA ARG A 9 25.52 1.43 -1.71
C ARG A 9 25.47 -0.09 -1.52
N VAL A 10 24.41 -0.74 -2.01
CA VAL A 10 24.26 -2.20 -1.97
C VAL A 10 24.24 -2.77 -3.38
N SER A 11 24.57 -4.06 -3.52
CA SER A 11 24.39 -4.75 -4.81
C SER A 11 22.92 -4.80 -5.21
N LEU A 12 22.65 -4.91 -6.51
CA LEU A 12 21.28 -4.97 -7.02
C LEU A 12 20.51 -6.17 -6.46
N GLY A 13 21.15 -7.35 -6.35
CA GLY A 13 20.53 -8.53 -5.75
C GLY A 13 20.16 -8.35 -4.27
N LYS A 14 21.01 -7.64 -3.50
CA LYS A 14 20.71 -7.30 -2.11
C LYS A 14 19.54 -6.31 -2.02
N ALA A 15 19.49 -5.31 -2.89
CA ALA A 15 18.38 -4.37 -2.99
C ALA A 15 17.05 -5.07 -3.33
N VAL A 16 17.06 -6.00 -4.29
CA VAL A 16 15.89 -6.82 -4.64
C VAL A 16 15.39 -7.60 -3.44
N THR A 17 16.31 -8.30 -2.76
CA THR A 17 15.98 -9.12 -1.59
C THR A 17 15.42 -8.28 -0.44
N ASP A 18 16.02 -7.11 -0.17
CA ASP A 18 15.54 -6.19 0.89
C ASP A 18 14.14 -5.66 0.58
N LEU A 19 13.88 -5.27 -0.68
CA LEU A 19 12.55 -4.81 -1.10
C LEU A 19 11.51 -5.92 -1.03
N LEU A 20 11.83 -7.14 -1.48
CA LEU A 20 10.92 -8.28 -1.38
C LEU A 20 10.58 -8.61 0.08
N ARG A 21 11.58 -8.63 0.97
CA ARG A 21 11.33 -8.87 2.41
C ARG A 21 10.39 -7.82 2.99
N ARG A 22 10.56 -6.54 2.64
CA ARG A 22 9.68 -5.45 3.09
C ARG A 22 8.27 -5.61 2.55
N ALA A 23 8.13 -5.95 1.26
CA ALA A 23 6.82 -6.14 0.64
C ALA A 23 6.07 -7.32 1.27
N LEU A 24 6.76 -8.43 1.53
CA LEU A 24 6.15 -9.61 2.18
C LEU A 24 5.85 -9.41 3.67
N ALA A 25 6.57 -8.52 4.33
CA ALA A 25 6.33 -8.16 5.73
C ALA A 25 5.36 -6.98 5.91
N ALA A 26 4.99 -6.30 4.82
CA ALA A 26 4.02 -5.23 4.87
C ALA A 26 2.62 -5.81 5.08
N ASP A 27 1.81 -5.13 5.88
CA ASP A 27 0.40 -5.47 6.00
C ASP A 27 -0.24 -5.39 4.61
N CYS A 28 -0.83 -6.51 4.17
CA CYS A 28 -1.54 -6.58 2.91
C CYS A 28 -3.03 -6.35 3.20
N PRO A 29 -3.54 -5.12 2.99
CA PRO A 29 -4.94 -4.84 3.29
C PRO A 29 -5.87 -5.62 2.36
N THR A 30 -5.38 -6.10 1.21
CA THR A 30 -6.18 -6.88 0.27
C THR A 30 -5.81 -8.36 0.34
N MET A 31 -6.79 -9.24 0.58
CA MET A 31 -6.58 -10.68 0.68
C MET A 31 -7.73 -11.47 0.03
N THR A 32 -7.46 -12.70 -0.41
CA THR A 32 -8.50 -13.59 -0.92
C THR A 32 -8.97 -14.51 0.20
N ILE A 33 -10.26 -14.42 0.56
CA ILE A 33 -10.89 -15.27 1.56
C ILE A 33 -12.05 -16.00 0.87
N ASN A 34 -12.01 -17.33 0.84
CA ASN A 34 -13.05 -18.16 0.20
C ASN A 34 -13.35 -17.78 -1.26
N GLY A 35 -12.34 -17.38 -2.03
CA GLY A 35 -12.50 -16.93 -3.42
C GLY A 35 -13.00 -15.49 -3.59
N LEU A 36 -13.27 -14.77 -2.50
CA LEU A 36 -13.62 -13.35 -2.52
C LEU A 36 -12.39 -12.48 -2.25
N THR A 37 -12.21 -11.43 -3.04
CA THR A 37 -11.21 -10.40 -2.77
C THR A 37 -11.74 -9.45 -1.69
N VAL A 38 -11.15 -9.50 -0.51
CA VAL A 38 -11.50 -8.70 0.66
C VAL A 38 -10.44 -7.64 0.89
N LEU A 39 -10.87 -6.39 1.08
CA LEU A 39 -10.04 -5.30 1.57
C LEU A 39 -10.33 -5.13 3.07
N ASP A 40 -9.41 -5.50 3.94
CA ASP A 40 -9.39 -5.16 5.37
C ASP A 40 -8.41 -4.00 5.59
N PRO A 41 -8.89 -2.76 5.72
CA PRO A 41 -8.03 -1.60 5.91
C PRO A 41 -7.44 -1.54 7.34
N GLY A 42 -7.80 -2.48 8.22
CA GLY A 42 -7.27 -2.59 9.58
C GLY A 42 -7.86 -1.55 10.54
N ARG A 43 -7.74 -1.81 11.85
CA ARG A 43 -8.35 -0.99 12.92
C ARG A 43 -7.84 0.46 13.01
N ARG A 44 -6.71 0.76 12.37
CA ARG A 44 -6.11 2.11 12.34
C ARG A 44 -6.51 2.91 11.11
N SER A 45 -7.27 2.31 10.18
CA SER A 45 -7.81 3.03 9.04
C SER A 45 -8.72 4.15 9.51
N GLU A 46 -8.57 5.32 8.87
CA GLU A 46 -9.45 6.46 9.08
C GLU A 46 -10.87 6.12 8.64
N VAL A 47 -11.85 6.41 9.51
CA VAL A 47 -13.26 6.19 9.19
C VAL A 47 -13.71 7.27 8.23
N VAL A 48 -14.00 6.86 7.00
CA VAL A 48 -14.54 7.76 5.98
C VAL A 48 -16.05 7.89 6.19
N SER A 49 -16.52 9.13 6.38
CA SER A 49 -17.95 9.44 6.47
C SER A 49 -18.54 9.80 5.11
N SER A 50 -19.86 9.68 4.95
CA SER A 50 -20.57 10.14 3.76
C SER A 50 -20.39 11.65 3.51
N ALA A 51 -20.21 12.46 4.56
CA ALA A 51 -19.90 13.89 4.42
C ALA A 51 -18.50 14.11 3.82
N THR A 52 -17.51 13.30 4.22
CA THR A 52 -16.16 13.32 3.65
C THR A 52 -16.19 12.97 2.16
N VAL A 53 -16.95 11.94 1.78
CA VAL A 53 -17.11 11.54 0.37
C VAL A 53 -17.80 12.63 -0.44
N ARG A 54 -18.89 13.22 0.08
CA ARG A 54 -19.61 14.29 -0.62
C ARG A 54 -18.71 15.48 -0.89
N ARG A 55 -17.94 15.92 0.10
CA ARG A 55 -16.98 17.03 -0.06
C ARG A 55 -15.93 16.72 -1.13
N LEU A 56 -15.35 15.52 -1.11
CA LEU A 56 -14.36 15.11 -2.12
C LEU A 56 -14.96 15.10 -3.53
N VAL A 57 -16.19 14.63 -3.71
CA VAL A 57 -16.87 14.66 -5.01
C VAL A 57 -17.14 16.09 -5.46
N GLU A 58 -17.54 16.99 -4.54
CA GLU A 58 -17.74 18.42 -4.86
C GLU A 58 -16.42 19.12 -5.22
N ASP A 59 -15.30 18.73 -4.59
CA ASP A 59 -13.96 19.29 -4.83
C ASP A 59 -13.26 18.70 -6.08
N GLU A 60 -13.59 17.47 -6.50
CA GLU A 60 -12.99 16.77 -7.65
C GLU A 60 -13.77 16.94 -8.98
N ILE A 61 -14.95 17.57 -8.95
CA ILE A 61 -15.66 17.93 -10.19
C ILE A 61 -15.13 19.30 -10.67
N PRO A 62 -14.45 19.37 -11.84
CA PRO A 62 -14.07 20.64 -12.45
C PRO A 62 -15.28 21.49 -12.89
#